data_AF-A0A2V7HAQ5-F1
#
_entry.id   AF-A0A2V7HAQ5-F1
#
_cell.length_a   1.000
_cell.length_b   1.000
_cell.length_c   1.000
_cell.angle_alpha   90.00
_cell.angle_beta   90.00
_cell.angle_gamma   90.00
#
_symmetry.space_group_name_H-M   'P 1'
#
loop_
_entity.id
_entity.type
_entity.pdbx_description
1 polymer ?
#
loop_
_entity_poly.entity_id
_entity_poly.type
_entity_poly.pdbx_seq_one_letter_code
_entity_poly.pdbx_strand_id
1 'polypeptide(L)'
;MSHRSSVLAVCLGLAVATPAVAQKPAGSPTATDLIRALQGREFTEAFAAAERLADFAAQRAQVVPALIDAVRNREWASCSGDVRDAAARSLAQLKAKEAVVPLLELVKSGRPLEHECVE
;
A
#
# COMPACT_ATOMS: atom_id res chain seq x y z
N MET A 1 -34.55 44.24 45.97
CA MET A 1 -34.73 43.14 46.93
C MET A 1 -35.19 41.90 46.15
N SER A 2 -34.60 40.74 46.47
CA SER A 2 -34.75 39.40 45.86
C SER A 2 -34.16 39.22 44.45
N HIS A 3 -33.38 38.19 44.12
CA HIS A 3 -32.67 37.16 44.89
C HIS A 3 -31.58 36.53 43.97
N ARG A 4 -30.36 36.39 44.50
CA ARG A 4 -29.46 35.21 44.46
C ARG A 4 -29.31 34.44 43.14
N SER A 5 -28.08 34.37 42.62
CA SER A 5 -27.19 33.19 42.80
C SER A 5 -25.95 33.25 41.90
N SER A 6 -24.79 33.20 42.55
CA SER A 6 -23.49 32.85 41.97
C SER A 6 -23.53 31.45 41.38
N VAL A 7 -22.98 31.26 40.18
CA VAL A 7 -22.32 29.99 39.81
C VAL A 7 -21.14 30.30 38.89
N LEU A 8 -19.93 30.07 39.41
CA LEU A 8 -18.70 29.84 38.65
C LEU A 8 -18.90 28.66 37.69
N ALA A 9 -18.55 28.81 36.42
CA ALA A 9 -18.29 27.69 35.51
C ALA A 9 -16.96 28.00 34.80
N VAL A 10 -15.82 27.68 35.45
CA VAL A 10 -15.00 26.49 35.18
C VAL A 10 -14.66 26.37 33.69
N CYS A 11 -13.47 26.87 33.36
CA CYS A 11 -12.76 26.59 32.11
C CYS A 11 -12.56 25.08 31.96
N LEU A 12 -13.17 24.47 30.94
CA LEU A 12 -12.84 23.11 30.52
C LEU A 12 -12.22 23.16 29.12
N GLY A 13 -10.91 23.40 29.09
CA GLY A 13 -10.10 23.22 27.89
C GLY A 13 -9.98 21.73 27.60
N LEU A 14 -10.79 21.23 26.66
CA LEU A 14 -10.60 19.91 26.08
C LEU A 14 -9.52 20.01 24.99
N ALA A 15 -8.27 19.88 25.41
CA ALA A 15 -7.16 19.58 24.52
C ALA A 15 -7.30 18.10 24.11
N VAL A 16 -7.98 17.85 23.00
CA VAL A 16 -7.99 16.52 22.38
C VAL A 16 -6.60 16.32 21.77
N ALA A 17 -5.74 15.61 22.49
CA ALA A 17 -4.44 15.19 21.99
C ALA A 17 -4.67 14.19 20.86
N THR A 18 -4.57 14.65 19.62
CA THR A 18 -4.43 13.76 18.47
C THR A 18 -3.07 13.06 18.58
N PRO A 19 -2.99 11.72 18.46
CA PRO A 19 -1.70 11.07 18.39
C PRO A 19 -1.04 11.54 17.09
N ALA A 20 0.07 12.25 17.24
CA ALA A 20 0.95 12.60 16.14
C ALA A 20 1.38 11.30 15.46
N VAL A 21 0.82 11.03 14.27
CA VAL A 21 1.45 10.12 13.32
C VAL A 21 2.88 10.63 13.17
N ALA A 22 3.83 9.82 13.60
CA ALA A 22 5.24 10.09 13.46
C ALA A 22 5.53 10.29 11.96
N GLN A 23 5.64 11.54 11.54
CA GLN A 23 6.06 11.90 10.20
C GLN A 23 7.53 11.49 10.08
N LYS A 24 7.76 10.30 9.51
CA LYS A 24 9.08 9.86 9.05
C LYS A 24 9.60 10.96 8.10
N PRO A 25 10.83 11.46 8.28
CA PRO A 25 11.35 12.53 7.43
C PRO A 25 11.33 12.07 5.96
N ALA A 26 10.96 13.00 5.07
CA ALA A 26 10.79 12.79 3.63
C ALA A 26 12.13 12.46 2.94
N GLY A 27 12.60 11.23 3.14
CA GLY A 27 13.55 10.57 2.25
C GLY A 27 12.79 9.72 1.22
N SER A 28 13.42 9.45 0.09
CA SER A 28 12.88 8.51 -0.90
C SER A 28 12.57 7.16 -0.24
N PRO A 29 11.37 6.57 -0.45
CA PRO A 29 11.01 5.27 0.11
C PRO A 29 12.04 4.19 -0.21
N THR A 30 12.37 3.35 0.78
CA THR A 30 13.20 2.17 0.57
C THR A 30 12.39 1.03 -0.07
N ALA A 31 13.02 0.01 -0.66
CA ALA A 31 12.28 -1.17 -1.13
C ALA A 31 11.49 -1.83 0.00
N THR A 32 12.01 -1.85 1.23
CA THR A 32 11.30 -2.40 2.39
C THR A 32 10.03 -1.60 2.70
N ASP A 33 10.07 -0.28 2.56
CA ASP A 33 8.88 0.56 2.73
C ASP A 33 7.87 0.31 1.61
N LEU A 34 8.32 0.16 0.36
CA LEU A 34 7.44 -0.16 -0.78
C LEU A 34 6.85 -1.57 -0.69
N ILE A 35 7.63 -2.57 -0.28
CA ILE A 35 7.13 -3.93 -0.04
C ILE A 35 6.03 -3.89 1.03
N ARG A 36 6.22 -3.12 2.10
CA ARG A 36 5.18 -2.97 3.14
C ARG A 36 3.90 -2.35 2.59
N ALA A 37 4.02 -1.32 1.74
CA ALA A 37 2.89 -0.68 1.08
C ALA A 37 2.17 -1.64 0.12
N LEU A 38 2.91 -2.41 -0.69
CA LEU A 38 2.38 -3.46 -1.57
C LEU A 38 1.56 -4.50 -0.78
N GLN A 39 2.02 -4.84 0.42
CA GLN A 39 1.38 -5.80 1.32
C GLN A 39 0.21 -5.21 2.13
N GLY A 40 0.00 -3.89 2.05
CA GLY A 40 -1.11 -3.19 2.68
C GLY A 40 -2.45 -3.49 2.02
N ARG A 41 -3.53 -3.03 2.64
CA ARG A 41 -4.90 -3.23 2.13
C ARG A 41 -5.36 -2.17 1.13
N GLU A 42 -4.76 -0.98 1.21
CA GLU A 42 -5.11 0.17 0.37
C GLU A 42 -4.50 0.01 -1.02
N PHE A 43 -5.36 -0.14 -2.04
CA PHE A 43 -4.91 -0.48 -3.38
C PHE A 43 -4.07 0.62 -4.01
N THR A 44 -4.37 1.91 -3.77
CA THR A 44 -3.62 3.03 -4.35
C THR A 44 -2.16 3.03 -3.87
N GLU A 45 -1.93 2.76 -2.58
CA GLU A 45 -0.58 2.65 -2.03
C GLU A 45 0.14 1.41 -2.59
N ALA A 46 -0.57 0.29 -2.70
CA ALA A 46 0.00 -0.95 -3.21
C ALA A 46 0.34 -0.88 -4.70
N PHE A 47 -0.52 -0.25 -5.51
CA PHE A 47 -0.31 0.02 -6.93
C PHE A 47 0.95 0.87 -7.14
N ALA A 48 1.01 2.04 -6.48
CA ALA A 48 2.18 2.93 -6.58
C ALA A 48 3.47 2.26 -6.10
N ALA A 49 3.38 1.38 -5.09
CA ALA A 49 4.50 0.58 -4.65
C ALA A 49 4.94 -0.45 -5.69
N ALA A 50 3.99 -1.18 -6.29
CA ALA A 50 4.26 -2.18 -7.32
C ALA A 50 5.00 -1.57 -8.52
N GLU A 51 4.56 -0.41 -9.01
CA GLU A 51 5.20 0.29 -10.14
C GLU A 51 6.66 0.65 -9.87
N ARG A 52 6.95 1.11 -8.66
CA ARG A 52 8.28 1.62 -8.28
C ARG A 52 9.26 0.52 -7.87
N LEU A 53 8.77 -0.67 -7.51
CA LEU A 53 9.63 -1.77 -7.07
C LEU A 53 10.59 -2.27 -8.16
N ALA A 54 10.30 -2.04 -9.44
CA ALA A 54 11.21 -2.35 -10.55
C ALA A 54 12.54 -1.57 -10.47
N ASP A 55 12.55 -0.38 -9.87
CA ASP A 55 13.75 0.46 -9.71
C ASP A 55 14.76 -0.12 -8.71
N PHE A 56 14.34 -1.10 -7.90
CA PHE A 56 15.14 -1.70 -6.84
C PHE A 56 15.83 -3.00 -7.28
N ALA A 57 16.34 -3.05 -8.51
CA ALA A 57 17.00 -4.22 -9.08
C ALA A 57 18.19 -4.74 -8.23
N ALA A 58 18.93 -3.86 -7.55
CA ALA A 58 19.99 -4.25 -6.62
C ALA A 58 19.50 -5.04 -5.40
N GLN A 59 18.19 -4.96 -5.09
CA GLN A 59 17.53 -5.62 -3.97
C GLN A 59 16.56 -6.71 -4.44
N ARG A 60 16.79 -7.26 -5.65
CA ARG A 60 15.98 -8.30 -6.29
C ARG A 60 15.59 -9.45 -5.35
N ALA A 61 16.51 -9.87 -4.48
CA ALA A 61 16.31 -11.00 -3.57
C ALA A 61 15.10 -10.85 -2.62
N GLN A 62 14.71 -9.62 -2.27
CA GLN A 62 13.50 -9.35 -1.48
C GLN A 62 12.35 -8.82 -2.34
N VAL A 63 12.66 -8.09 -3.42
CA VAL A 63 11.65 -7.47 -4.29
C VAL A 63 10.88 -8.51 -5.11
N VAL A 64 11.58 -9.44 -5.76
CA VAL A 64 10.94 -10.43 -6.64
C VAL A 64 9.98 -11.34 -5.88
N PRO A 65 10.35 -11.92 -4.71
CA PRO A 65 9.40 -12.71 -3.92
C PRO A 65 8.15 -11.91 -3.49
N ALA A 66 8.31 -10.64 -3.13
CA ALA A 66 7.18 -9.79 -2.74
C ALA A 66 6.21 -9.52 -3.90
N LEU A 67 6.74 -9.23 -5.09
CA LEU A 67 5.91 -9.06 -6.30
C LEU A 67 5.25 -10.38 -6.71
N ILE A 68 5.94 -11.53 -6.57
CA ILE A 68 5.36 -12.86 -6.81
C ILE A 68 4.21 -13.14 -5.82
N ASP A 69 4.37 -12.79 -4.54
CA ASP A 69 3.29 -12.92 -3.55
C ASP A 69 2.07 -12.07 -3.94
N ALA A 70 2.32 -10.83 -4.39
CA ALA A 70 1.27 -9.91 -4.83
C ALA A 70 0.42 -10.48 -5.97
N VAL A 71 1.05 -11.07 -7.00
CA VAL A 71 0.32 -11.68 -8.11
C VAL A 71 -0.39 -12.98 -7.73
N ARG A 72 0.16 -13.75 -6.79
CA ARG A 72 -0.32 -15.11 -6.49
C ARG A 72 -1.40 -15.15 -5.40
N ASN A 73 -1.19 -14.41 -4.31
CA ASN A 73 -1.85 -14.65 -3.03
C ASN A 73 -2.60 -13.45 -2.47
N ARG A 74 -2.49 -12.27 -3.08
CA ARG A 74 -3.04 -11.03 -2.52
C ARG A 74 -4.33 -10.60 -3.20
N GLU A 75 -5.16 -9.96 -2.37
CA GLU A 75 -6.35 -9.21 -2.74
C GLU A 75 -6.31 -7.88 -1.98
N TRP A 76 -6.76 -6.81 -2.64
CA TRP A 76 -6.87 -5.48 -2.05
C TRP A 76 -8.34 -5.13 -1.81
N ALA A 77 -8.60 -4.04 -1.09
CA ALA A 77 -9.96 -3.61 -0.80
C ALA A 77 -10.80 -3.36 -2.07
N SER A 78 -10.14 -2.97 -3.15
CA SER A 78 -10.67 -2.78 -4.50
C SER A 78 -9.52 -2.89 -5.51
N CYS A 79 -9.83 -2.97 -6.81
CA CYS A 79 -8.85 -2.77 -7.88
C CYS A 79 -7.65 -3.75 -7.83
N SER A 80 -7.91 -5.00 -7.44
CA SER A 80 -6.86 -6.03 -7.38
C SER A 80 -6.24 -6.28 -8.76
N GLY A 81 -7.00 -6.05 -9.84
CA GLY A 81 -6.52 -6.16 -11.22
C GLY A 81 -5.37 -5.20 -11.50
N ASP A 82 -5.54 -3.91 -11.21
CA ASP A 82 -4.53 -2.87 -11.41
C ASP A 82 -3.24 -3.18 -10.64
N VAL A 83 -3.34 -3.59 -9.37
CA VAL A 83 -2.15 -3.90 -8.55
C VAL A 83 -1.41 -5.14 -9.09
N ARG A 84 -2.15 -6.14 -9.57
CA ARG A 84 -1.54 -7.33 -10.21
C ARG A 84 -0.86 -7.00 -11.52
N ASP A 85 -1.48 -6.15 -12.35
CA ASP A 85 -0.88 -5.70 -13.61
C ASP A 85 0.42 -4.95 -13.34
N ALA A 86 0.39 -3.98 -12.42
CA ALA A 86 1.59 -3.25 -12.01
C ALA A 86 2.69 -4.20 -11.49
N ALA A 87 2.33 -5.17 -10.65
CA ALA A 87 3.28 -6.16 -10.15
C ALA A 87 3.85 -7.05 -11.27
N ALA A 88 3.01 -7.50 -12.21
CA ALA A 88 3.44 -8.29 -13.36
C ALA A 88 4.38 -7.51 -14.28
N ARG A 89 4.08 -6.23 -14.56
CA ARG A 89 4.95 -5.33 -15.32
C ARG A 89 6.30 -5.16 -14.64
N SER A 90 6.33 -4.94 -13.32
CA SER A 90 7.58 -4.81 -12.56
C SER A 90 8.40 -6.10 -12.57
N LEU A 91 7.76 -7.28 -12.47
CA LEU A 91 8.43 -8.57 -12.63
C LEU A 91 9.05 -8.73 -14.03
N ALA A 92 8.36 -8.27 -15.07
CA ALA A 92 8.88 -8.28 -16.44
C ALA A 92 10.09 -7.34 -16.61
N GLN A 93 10.03 -6.12 -16.06
CA GLN A 93 11.14 -5.16 -16.08
C GLN A 93 12.39 -5.70 -15.35
N LEU A 94 12.17 -6.38 -14.22
CA LEU A 94 13.23 -7.06 -13.46
C LEU A 94 13.74 -8.35 -14.13
N LYS A 95 13.16 -8.75 -15.27
CA LYS A 95 13.46 -10.01 -15.97
C LYS A 95 13.39 -11.23 -15.03
N ALA A 96 12.38 -11.25 -14.16
CA ALA A 96 12.19 -12.27 -13.14
C ALA A 96 11.66 -13.59 -13.74
N LYS A 97 12.57 -14.44 -14.23
CA LYS A 97 12.21 -15.74 -14.84
C LYS A 97 11.46 -16.67 -13.89
N GLU A 98 11.70 -16.54 -12.59
CA GLU A 98 11.03 -17.28 -11.52
C GLU A 98 9.54 -16.93 -11.41
N ALA A 99 9.12 -15.78 -11.96
CA ALA A 99 7.72 -15.36 -11.98
C ALA A 99 6.91 -15.97 -13.13
N VAL A 100 7.53 -16.65 -14.10
CA VAL A 100 6.82 -17.20 -15.27
C VAL A 100 5.70 -18.15 -14.85
N VAL A 101 5.97 -19.08 -13.95
CA VAL A 101 4.96 -20.02 -13.46
C VAL A 101 3.85 -19.31 -12.66
N PRO A 102 4.15 -18.46 -11.65
CA PRO A 102 3.14 -17.63 -10.98
C PRO A 102 2.26 -16.80 -11.92
N LEU A 103 2.82 -16.17 -12.95
CA LEU A 103 2.06 -15.35 -13.90
C LEU A 103 1.15 -16.21 -14.79
N LEU A 104 1.63 -17.37 -15.25
CA LEU A 104 0.80 -18.32 -16.01
C LEU A 104 -0.35 -18.86 -15.17
N GLU A 105 -0.10 -19.14 -13.89
CA GLU A 105 -1.15 -19.57 -12.96
C GLU A 105 -2.20 -18.48 -12.73
N LEU A 106 -1.76 -17.21 -12.57
CA LEU A 106 -2.67 -16.09 -12.44
C LEU A 106 -3.57 -15.95 -13.67
N VAL A 107 -3.03 -15.99 -14.88
CA VAL A 107 -3.82 -15.96 -16.13
C VAL A 107 -4.82 -17.12 -16.18
N LYS A 108 -4.39 -18.34 -15.82
CA LYS A 108 -5.27 -19.53 -15.81
C LYS A 108 -6.37 -19.45 -14.74
N SER A 109 -6.14 -18.72 -13.66
CA SER A 109 -7.11 -18.59 -12.56
C SER A 109 -8.34 -17.75 -12.92
N GLY A 110 -8.27 -16.97 -14.00
CA GLY A 110 -9.34 -16.04 -14.39
C GLY A 110 -9.52 -14.87 -13.42
N ARG A 111 -8.61 -14.68 -12.46
CA ARG A 111 -8.62 -13.50 -11.60
C ARG A 111 -8.34 -12.24 -12.43
N PRO A 112 -8.95 -11.10 -12.07
CA PRO A 112 -8.71 -9.85 -12.79
C PRO A 112 -7.22 -9.48 -12.85
N LEU A 113 -6.80 -9.09 -14.04
CA LEU A 113 -5.52 -8.47 -14.40
C LEU A 113 -5.71 -7.08 -15.02
N GLU A 114 -6.95 -6.72 -15.28
CA GLU A 114 -7.31 -5.56 -16.07
C GLU A 114 -7.43 -4.35 -15.16
N HIS A 115 -7.26 -3.19 -15.79
CA HIS A 115 -7.35 -1.89 -15.17
C HIS A 115 -8.81 -1.60 -14.79
N GLU A 116 -9.14 -1.66 -13.50
CA GLU A 116 -10.51 -1.47 -13.01
C GLU A 116 -10.76 -0.03 -12.53
N CYS A 117 -9.72 0.71 -12.11
CA CYS A 117 -9.94 1.91 -11.28
C CYS A 117 -9.02 3.12 -11.50
N VAL A 118 -7.80 2.97 -12.02
CA VAL A 118 -6.77 4.04 -11.93
C VAL A 118 -6.66 4.86 -13.23
N GLU A 119 -7.63 5.72 -13.57
CA GLU A 119 -7.50 6.64 -14.73
C GLU A 119 -6.43 7.75 -14.52
#